data_AF-A0A553V6N0-F1
#
_entry.id   AF-A0A553V6N0-F1
#
_cell.length_a   1.000
_cell.length_b   1.000
_cell.length_c   1.000
_cell.angle_alpha   90.00
_cell.angle_beta   90.00
_cell.angle_gamma   90.00
#
_symmetry.space_group_name_H-M   'P 1'
#
loop_
_entity.id
_entity.type
_entity.pdbx_description
1 polymer ?
#
loop_
_entity_poly.entity_id
_entity_poly.type
_entity_poly.pdbx_seq_one_letter_code
_entity_poly.pdbx_strand_id
1 'polypeptide(L)'
;MGPPSLQIGGQDLFFKTRKALALALYLALEGPQPQDALLELLWPDSPHSGSLRTAALHLRQALGEQAWRLQTQWCGLSLDLSGAFVDAHTLGQLSAEQALAWKPGLFLAGLHLKGNPAWDDYLMLRAETLAAEYDRRLAELCRALAEQGDYDHACELARRRSELDPLSENACSQWGWVLGLAGLPQKAASIQAAFARRFTQVFGFGPLSAGLRPEEGGQFFSPPFPNKAQREAVVA
;
A
#
# COMPACT_ATOMS: atom_id res chain seq x y z
N MET A 1 5.43 -2.48 6.96
CA MET A 1 5.76 -2.92 5.59
C MET A 1 7.16 -3.51 5.59
N GLY A 2 7.37 -4.68 4.96
CA GLY A 2 8.60 -5.46 5.15
C GLY A 2 8.45 -6.56 6.21
N PRO A 3 9.55 -7.17 6.69
CA PRO A 3 9.51 -8.18 7.75
C PRO A 3 8.78 -7.69 9.01
N PRO A 4 8.10 -8.56 9.75
CA PRO A 4 7.41 -8.17 10.97
C PRO A 4 8.39 -7.67 12.03
N SER A 5 8.15 -6.48 12.59
CA SER A 5 8.83 -5.96 13.77
C SER A 5 7.82 -5.26 14.68
N LEU A 6 7.95 -5.48 15.98
CA LEU A 6 7.29 -4.70 17.02
C LEU A 6 8.34 -4.25 18.01
N GLN A 7 8.28 -2.98 18.40
CA GLN A 7 9.25 -2.37 19.29
C GLN A 7 8.55 -1.65 20.44
N ILE A 8 9.16 -1.69 21.62
CA ILE A 8 8.78 -0.87 22.77
C ILE A 8 10.02 -0.10 23.21
N GLY A 9 9.92 1.23 23.29
CA GLY A 9 11.07 2.08 23.64
C GLY A 9 12.27 1.92 22.69
N GLY A 10 12.01 1.58 21.42
CA GLY A 10 13.05 1.33 20.40
C GLY A 10 13.71 -0.05 20.49
N GLN A 11 13.27 -0.95 21.38
CA GLN A 11 13.77 -2.31 21.48
C GLN A 11 12.83 -3.31 20.81
N ASP A 12 13.35 -4.16 19.94
CA ASP A 12 12.58 -5.24 19.30
C ASP A 12 12.06 -6.25 20.33
N LEU A 13 10.77 -6.57 20.21
CA LEU A 13 10.12 -7.57 21.03
C LEU A 13 10.38 -8.98 20.48
N PHE A 14 10.72 -9.90 21.37
CA PHE A 14 10.82 -11.31 21.05
C PHE A 14 9.51 -12.03 21.37
N PHE A 15 8.97 -12.75 20.38
CA PHE A 15 7.76 -13.55 20.53
C PHE A 15 8.12 -15.04 20.60
N LYS A 16 7.67 -15.70 21.67
CA LYS A 16 7.88 -17.15 21.86
C LYS A 16 7.29 -17.99 20.73
N THR A 17 6.23 -17.52 20.07
CA THR A 17 5.62 -18.22 18.94
C THR A 17 5.25 -17.26 17.81
N ARG A 18 5.30 -17.75 16.57
CA ARG A 18 4.83 -17.01 15.39
C ARG A 18 3.35 -16.65 15.48
N LYS A 19 2.53 -17.50 16.12
CA LYS A 19 1.10 -17.24 16.36
C LYS A 19 0.85 -16.05 17.29
N ALA A 20 1.69 -15.86 18.30
CA ALA A 20 1.59 -14.69 19.19
C ALA A 20 1.96 -13.40 18.44
N LEU A 21 3.01 -13.44 17.61
CA LEU A 21 3.38 -12.33 16.72
C LEU A 21 2.27 -12.02 15.70
N ALA A 22 1.73 -13.05 15.03
CA ALA A 22 0.63 -12.91 14.09
C ALA A 22 -0.63 -12.32 14.74
N LEU A 23 -0.98 -12.76 15.96
CA LEU A 23 -2.08 -12.20 16.73
C LEU A 23 -1.88 -10.70 17.00
N ALA A 24 -0.70 -10.29 17.45
CA ALA A 24 -0.41 -8.87 17.70
C ALA A 24 -0.52 -8.02 16.43
N LEU A 25 0.09 -8.46 15.33
CA LEU A 25 0.07 -7.74 14.05
C LEU A 25 -1.36 -7.67 13.48
N TYR A 26 -2.10 -8.77 13.55
CA TYR A 26 -3.48 -8.81 13.08
C TYR A 26 -4.37 -7.84 13.87
N LEU A 27 -4.30 -7.84 15.20
CA LEU A 27 -5.04 -6.88 16.03
C LEU A 27 -4.59 -5.43 15.80
N ALA A 28 -3.31 -5.20 15.50
CA ALA A 28 -2.81 -3.87 15.20
C ALA A 28 -3.35 -3.33 13.85
N LEU A 29 -3.55 -4.21 12.88
CA LEU A 29 -4.01 -3.87 11.53
C LEU A 29 -5.53 -3.80 11.43
N GLU A 30 -6.24 -4.76 12.00
CA GLU A 30 -7.69 -4.90 11.87
C GLU A 30 -8.47 -4.38 13.08
N GLY A 31 -7.79 -3.97 14.14
CA GLY A 31 -8.42 -3.46 15.36
C GLY A 31 -9.01 -4.55 16.27
N PRO A 32 -10.05 -4.22 17.08
CA PRO A 32 -10.72 -5.19 17.95
C PRO A 32 -11.37 -6.33 17.15
N GLN A 33 -11.12 -7.58 17.55
CA GLN A 33 -11.59 -8.76 16.83
C GLN A 33 -12.29 -9.75 17.77
N PRO A 34 -13.40 -10.37 17.32
CA PRO A 34 -14.06 -11.42 18.10
C PRO A 34 -13.19 -12.67 18.18
N GLN A 35 -13.36 -13.45 19.24
CA GLN A 35 -12.57 -14.68 19.45
C GLN A 35 -12.74 -15.67 18.30
N ASP A 36 -13.94 -15.80 17.75
CA ASP A 36 -14.24 -16.74 16.68
C ASP A 36 -13.47 -16.40 15.39
N ALA A 37 -13.44 -15.13 14.98
CA ALA A 37 -12.66 -14.69 13.82
C ALA A 37 -11.15 -14.93 14.01
N LEU A 38 -10.64 -14.69 15.22
CA LEU A 38 -9.23 -14.98 15.55
C LEU A 38 -8.94 -16.49 15.50
N LEU A 39 -9.87 -17.32 15.96
CA LEU A 39 -9.75 -18.77 15.93
C LEU A 39 -9.79 -19.31 14.50
N GLU A 40 -10.71 -18.84 13.67
CA GLU A 40 -10.81 -19.22 12.25
C GLU A 40 -9.56 -18.84 11.48
N LEU A 41 -9.05 -17.61 11.66
CA LEU A 41 -7.86 -17.14 10.97
C LEU A 41 -6.58 -17.86 11.44
N LEU A 42 -6.37 -17.95 12.75
CA LEU A 42 -5.09 -18.42 13.29
C LEU A 42 -5.08 -19.92 13.59
N TRP A 43 -6.21 -20.61 13.64
CA TRP A 43 -6.29 -22.06 13.88
C TRP A 43 -7.41 -22.73 13.05
N PRO A 44 -7.39 -22.61 11.71
CA PRO A 44 -8.49 -23.07 10.85
C PRO A 44 -8.77 -24.58 10.99
N ASP A 45 -7.74 -25.40 11.21
CA ASP A 45 -7.90 -26.86 11.31
C ASP A 45 -8.34 -27.34 12.70
N SER A 46 -8.19 -26.51 13.74
CA SER A 46 -8.47 -26.90 15.13
C SER A 46 -8.81 -25.69 16.01
N PRO A 47 -9.95 -25.02 15.74
CA PRO A 47 -10.37 -23.86 16.51
C PRO A 47 -10.68 -24.29 17.95
N HIS A 48 -9.78 -23.99 18.88
CA HIS A 48 -9.97 -24.24 20.30
C HIS A 48 -9.56 -23.02 21.12
N SER A 49 -10.45 -22.55 22.01
CA SER A 49 -10.26 -21.34 22.81
C SER A 49 -8.98 -21.34 23.66
N GLY A 50 -8.52 -22.52 24.10
CA GLY A 50 -7.24 -22.71 24.78
C GLY A 50 -6.01 -22.28 23.96
N SER A 51 -6.04 -22.43 22.63
CA SER A 51 -4.97 -21.98 21.74
C SER A 51 -4.87 -20.46 21.71
N LEU A 52 -6.03 -19.79 21.60
CA LEU A 52 -6.10 -18.32 21.67
C LEU A 52 -5.64 -17.80 23.02
N ARG A 53 -6.07 -18.41 24.13
CA ARG A 53 -5.59 -18.05 25.49
C ARG A 53 -4.09 -18.20 25.63
N THR A 54 -3.50 -19.25 25.07
CA THR A 54 -2.04 -19.49 25.10
C THR A 54 -1.29 -18.45 24.27
N ALA A 55 -1.78 -18.13 23.07
CA ALA A 55 -1.19 -17.07 22.24
C ALA A 55 -1.29 -15.69 22.91
N ALA A 56 -2.43 -15.37 23.52
CA ALA A 56 -2.61 -14.15 24.29
C ALA A 56 -1.67 -14.08 25.50
N LEU A 57 -1.44 -15.19 26.20
CA LEU A 57 -0.45 -15.26 27.28
C LEU A 57 0.97 -14.98 26.78
N HIS A 58 1.39 -15.63 25.69
CA HIS A 58 2.72 -15.38 25.09
C HIS A 58 2.86 -13.94 24.58
N LEU A 59 1.79 -13.35 24.06
CA LEU A 59 1.75 -11.94 23.68
C LEU A 59 1.93 -11.03 24.90
N ARG A 60 1.18 -11.27 26.00
CA ARG A 60 1.36 -10.51 27.25
C ARG A 60 2.79 -10.61 27.79
N GLN A 61 3.39 -11.81 27.73
CA GLN A 61 4.79 -12.00 28.14
C GLN A 61 5.77 -11.19 27.29
N ALA A 62 5.57 -11.16 25.96
CA ALA A 62 6.40 -10.37 25.06
C ALA A 62 6.25 -8.85 25.30
N LEU A 63 5.05 -8.39 25.66
CA LEU A 63 4.79 -6.98 25.97
C LEU A 63 5.33 -6.55 27.35
N GLY A 64 5.65 -7.48 28.25
CA GLY A 64 6.20 -7.18 29.58
C GLY A 64 5.34 -6.21 30.38
N GLU A 65 5.94 -5.11 30.85
CA GLU A 65 5.25 -4.03 31.58
C GLU A 65 4.10 -3.39 30.77
N GLN A 66 4.12 -3.53 29.43
CA GLN A 66 3.06 -3.03 28.54
C GLN A 66 1.96 -4.08 28.28
N ALA A 67 1.91 -5.18 29.03
CA ALA A 67 0.90 -6.22 28.86
C ALA A 67 -0.55 -5.71 28.98
N TRP A 68 -0.77 -4.58 29.65
CA TRP A 68 -2.06 -3.89 29.73
C TRP A 68 -2.60 -3.47 28.35
N ARG A 69 -1.74 -3.32 27.34
CA ARG A 69 -2.14 -3.00 25.97
C ARG A 69 -2.99 -4.10 25.34
N LEU A 70 -2.75 -5.37 25.70
CA LEU A 70 -3.65 -6.43 25.27
C LEU A 70 -4.89 -6.43 26.16
N GLN A 71 -6.02 -6.06 25.58
CA GLN A 71 -7.29 -5.99 26.27
C GLN A 71 -8.16 -7.19 25.87
N THR A 72 -8.86 -7.75 26.85
CA THR A 72 -9.86 -8.80 26.64
C THR A 72 -11.23 -8.19 26.90
N GLN A 73 -12.06 -8.16 25.86
CA GLN A 73 -13.44 -7.68 25.93
C GLN A 73 -14.40 -8.87 25.97
N TRP A 74 -15.70 -8.62 26.22
CA TRP A 74 -16.69 -9.68 26.47
C TRP A 74 -16.71 -10.79 25.38
N CYS A 75 -16.45 -10.46 24.12
CA CYS A 75 -16.41 -11.43 23.03
C CYS A 75 -15.13 -11.40 22.17
N GLY A 76 -14.07 -10.71 22.60
CA GLY A 76 -12.95 -10.44 21.71
C GLY A 76 -11.66 -9.98 22.37
N LEU A 77 -10.65 -9.75 21.54
CA LEU A 77 -9.37 -9.17 21.93
C LEU A 77 -9.16 -7.88 21.16
N SER A 78 -8.49 -6.92 21.79
CA SER A 78 -8.01 -5.71 21.14
C SER A 78 -6.60 -5.39 21.63
N LEU A 79 -5.84 -4.69 20.79
CA LEU A 79 -4.52 -4.18 21.14
C LEU A 79 -4.59 -2.65 21.22
N ASP A 80 -4.26 -2.08 22.37
CA ASP A 80 -4.19 -0.64 22.57
C ASP A 80 -2.96 -0.07 21.86
N LEU A 81 -3.23 0.62 20.76
CA LEU A 81 -2.24 1.30 19.93
C LEU A 81 -2.09 2.78 20.28
N SER A 82 -2.65 3.25 21.40
CA SER A 82 -2.49 4.65 21.81
C SER A 82 -1.00 4.99 21.96
N GLY A 83 -0.56 6.01 21.21
CA GLY A 83 0.84 6.44 21.13
C GLY A 83 1.76 5.50 20.34
N ALA A 84 1.23 4.46 19.70
CA ALA A 84 2.00 3.56 18.85
C ALA A 84 2.04 4.09 17.41
N PHE A 85 3.20 3.89 16.77
CA PHE A 85 3.35 4.11 15.33
C PHE A 85 3.13 2.77 14.60
N VAL A 86 2.19 2.75 13.66
CA VAL A 86 1.94 1.59 12.80
C VAL A 86 2.14 2.03 11.36
N ASP A 87 3.25 1.58 10.76
CA ASP A 87 3.69 2.06 9.46
C ASP A 87 2.66 1.82 8.33
N ALA A 88 1.94 0.70 8.38
CA ALA A 88 0.87 0.35 7.45
C ALA A 88 -0.29 1.36 7.47
N HIS A 89 -0.59 1.98 8.62
CA HIS A 89 -1.66 2.99 8.76
C HIS A 89 -1.25 4.37 8.25
N THR A 90 0.02 4.56 7.85
CA THR A 90 0.55 5.86 7.41
C THR A 90 0.64 5.99 5.89
N LEU A 91 0.44 4.91 5.13
CA LEU A 91 0.64 4.89 3.69
C LEU A 91 -0.24 5.91 2.96
N GLY A 92 -1.52 6.05 3.33
CA GLY A 92 -2.43 7.04 2.76
C GLY A 92 -2.14 8.50 3.17
N GLN A 93 -1.23 8.74 4.11
CA GLN A 93 -0.97 10.07 4.68
C GLN A 93 0.47 10.55 4.45
N LEU A 94 1.28 9.79 3.70
CA LEU A 94 2.67 10.16 3.43
C LEU A 94 2.78 11.56 2.81
N SER A 95 3.76 12.33 3.25
CA SER A 95 4.23 13.51 2.49
C SER A 95 4.97 13.09 1.22
N ALA A 96 5.20 14.02 0.30
CA ALA A 96 6.01 13.78 -0.90
C ALA A 96 7.41 13.26 -0.54
N GLU A 97 8.08 13.89 0.43
CA GLU A 97 9.40 13.50 0.91
C GLU A 97 9.41 12.08 1.49
N GLN A 98 8.43 11.76 2.34
CA GLN A 98 8.31 10.41 2.90
C GLN A 98 8.00 9.37 1.83
N ALA A 99 7.14 9.68 0.85
CA ALA A 99 6.81 8.78 -0.24
C ALA A 99 8.03 8.47 -1.13
N LEU A 100 8.90 9.47 -1.36
CA LEU A 100 10.18 9.32 -2.08
C LEU A 100 11.24 8.58 -1.25
N ALA A 101 11.27 8.78 0.06
CA ALA A 101 12.19 8.05 0.95
C ALA A 101 11.73 6.60 1.19
N TRP A 102 10.44 6.32 1.01
CA TRP A 102 9.86 5.01 1.28
C TRP A 102 10.49 3.91 0.42
N LYS A 103 10.92 2.83 1.07
CA LYS A 103 11.44 1.63 0.40
C LYS A 103 10.40 0.54 0.49
N PRO A 104 9.78 0.12 -0.63
CA PRO A 104 8.84 -0.98 -0.62
C PRO A 104 9.52 -2.27 -0.13
N GLY A 105 8.82 -3.03 0.70
CA GLY A 105 9.22 -4.36 1.13
C GLY A 105 8.00 -5.27 1.13
N LEU A 106 8.22 -6.56 0.90
CA LEU A 106 7.14 -7.55 0.95
C LEU A 106 6.44 -7.49 2.30
N PHE A 107 5.12 -7.36 2.28
CA PHE A 107 4.30 -7.22 3.48
C PHE A 107 4.47 -8.44 4.40
N LEU A 108 4.88 -8.17 5.65
CA LEU A 108 5.16 -9.19 6.67
C LEU A 108 6.05 -10.33 6.18
N ALA A 109 7.05 -10.00 5.35
CA ALA A 109 7.95 -10.97 4.73
C ALA A 109 8.51 -11.99 5.74
N GLY A 110 8.34 -13.28 5.45
CA GLY A 110 8.84 -14.38 6.27
C GLY A 110 7.91 -14.80 7.42
N LEU A 111 6.81 -14.10 7.68
CA LEU A 111 5.81 -14.49 8.67
C LEU A 111 4.81 -15.51 8.12
N HIS A 112 5.28 -16.75 7.98
CA HIS A 112 4.42 -17.88 7.63
C HIS A 112 4.00 -18.67 8.85
N LEU A 113 2.75 -19.15 8.83
CA LEU A 113 2.19 -20.03 9.84
C LEU A 113 2.00 -21.42 9.21
N LYS A 114 2.84 -22.38 9.62
CA LYS A 114 2.88 -23.72 9.02
C LYS A 114 1.48 -24.35 8.96
N GLY A 115 1.06 -24.77 7.77
CA GLY A 115 -0.22 -25.45 7.55
C GLY A 115 -1.44 -24.55 7.74
N ASN A 116 -1.31 -23.23 7.66
CA ASN A 116 -2.43 -22.32 7.82
C ASN A 116 -2.63 -21.45 6.55
N PRO A 117 -3.42 -21.94 5.58
CA PRO A 117 -3.69 -21.20 4.35
C PRO A 117 -4.52 -19.93 4.58
N ALA A 118 -5.42 -19.92 5.58
CA ALA A 118 -6.23 -18.74 5.91
C ALA A 118 -5.37 -17.50 6.25
N TRP A 119 -4.22 -17.72 6.90
CA TRP A 119 -3.27 -16.66 7.17
C TRP A 119 -2.56 -16.17 5.90
N ASP A 120 -2.15 -17.09 5.01
CA ASP A 120 -1.49 -16.72 3.76
C ASP A 120 -2.46 -15.94 2.84
N ASP A 121 -3.72 -16.34 2.77
CA ASP A 121 -4.78 -15.63 2.04
C ASP A 121 -5.03 -14.23 2.60
N TYR A 122 -5.08 -14.10 3.94
CA TYR A 122 -5.17 -12.80 4.60
C TYR A 122 -3.97 -11.90 4.25
N LEU A 123 -2.75 -12.43 4.34
CA LEU A 123 -1.54 -11.66 4.02
C LEU A 123 -1.56 -11.17 2.57
N MET A 124 -1.99 -12.02 1.63
CA MET A 124 -2.12 -11.67 0.21
C MET A 124 -3.13 -10.52 0.02
N LEU A 125 -4.36 -10.68 0.49
CA LEU A 125 -5.41 -9.68 0.34
C LEU A 125 -5.06 -8.36 1.03
N ARG A 126 -4.42 -8.43 2.21
CA ARG A 126 -4.01 -7.22 2.93
C ARG A 126 -2.85 -6.51 2.24
N ALA A 127 -1.88 -7.25 1.70
CA ALA A 127 -0.80 -6.69 0.91
C ALA A 127 -1.32 -5.94 -0.33
N GLU A 128 -2.30 -6.51 -1.05
CA GLU A 128 -2.97 -5.86 -2.18
C GLU A 128 -3.67 -4.57 -1.76
N THR A 129 -4.40 -4.60 -0.64
CA THR A 129 -5.09 -3.42 -0.09
C THR A 129 -4.10 -2.29 0.23
N LEU A 130 -2.99 -2.60 0.91
CA LEU A 130 -1.96 -1.62 1.26
C LEU A 130 -1.20 -1.11 0.02
N ALA A 131 -0.96 -1.97 -0.97
CA ALA A 131 -0.36 -1.56 -2.24
C ALA A 131 -1.26 -0.59 -3.00
N ALA A 132 -2.57 -0.84 -3.05
CA ALA A 132 -3.55 0.06 -3.66
C ALA A 132 -3.67 1.40 -2.92
N GLU A 133 -3.59 1.39 -1.58
CA GLU A 133 -3.56 2.62 -0.78
C GLU A 133 -2.30 3.45 -1.07
N TYR A 134 -1.13 2.80 -1.11
CA TYR A 134 0.13 3.46 -1.44
C TYR A 134 0.11 4.03 -2.87
N ASP A 135 -0.33 3.25 -3.87
CA ASP A 135 -0.44 3.73 -5.26
C ASP A 135 -1.35 4.96 -5.36
N ARG A 136 -2.50 4.93 -4.69
CA ARG A 136 -3.42 6.08 -4.65
C ARG A 136 -2.75 7.31 -4.07
N ARG A 137 -2.02 7.15 -2.95
CA ARG A 137 -1.30 8.26 -2.33
C ARG A 137 -0.21 8.82 -3.23
N LEU A 138 0.56 7.97 -3.91
CA LEU A 138 1.54 8.40 -4.90
C LEU A 138 0.88 9.18 -6.05
N ALA A 139 -0.30 8.75 -6.52
CA ALA A 139 -1.03 9.41 -7.58
C ALA A 139 -1.45 10.84 -7.20
N GLU A 140 -1.95 11.01 -5.98
CA GLU A 140 -2.34 12.31 -5.41
C GLU A 140 -1.13 13.25 -5.30
N LEU A 141 -0.04 12.78 -4.69
CA LEU A 141 1.18 13.56 -4.50
C LEU A 141 1.82 13.94 -5.84
N CYS A 142 1.85 13.01 -6.80
CA CYS A 142 2.34 13.25 -8.15
C CYS A 142 1.58 14.39 -8.84
N ARG A 143 0.24 14.39 -8.74
CA ARG A 143 -0.58 15.46 -9.30
C ARG A 143 -0.30 16.80 -8.61
N ALA A 144 -0.26 16.82 -7.28
CA ALA A 144 0.00 18.04 -6.51
C ALA A 144 1.37 18.67 -6.84
N LEU A 145 2.42 17.85 -6.95
CA LEU A 145 3.76 18.34 -7.32
C LEU A 145 3.81 18.87 -8.75
N ALA A 146 3.16 18.18 -9.70
CA ALA A 146 3.08 18.65 -11.08
C ALA A 146 2.33 19.98 -11.21
N GLU A 147 1.25 20.18 -10.44
CA GLU A 147 0.52 21.45 -10.37
C GLU A 147 1.35 22.59 -9.77
N GLN A 148 2.29 22.27 -8.88
CA GLN A 148 3.26 23.21 -8.32
C GLN A 148 4.46 23.47 -9.25
N GLY A 149 4.56 22.75 -10.37
CA GLY A 149 5.68 22.84 -11.31
C GLY A 149 6.92 22.01 -10.93
N ASP A 150 6.86 21.23 -9.85
CA ASP A 150 7.91 20.30 -9.46
C ASP A 150 7.79 18.99 -10.25
N TYR A 151 8.20 19.08 -11.53
CA TYR A 151 8.08 17.96 -12.46
C TYR A 151 9.08 16.84 -12.19
N ASP A 152 10.21 17.13 -11.54
CA ASP A 152 11.24 16.13 -11.26
C ASP A 152 10.74 15.13 -10.21
N HIS A 153 10.24 15.61 -9.08
CA HIS A 153 9.66 14.75 -8.06
C HIS A 153 8.35 14.09 -8.52
N ALA A 154 7.52 14.82 -9.28
CA ALA A 154 6.30 14.22 -9.86
C ALA A 154 6.62 13.06 -10.82
N CYS A 155 7.64 13.20 -11.67
CA CYS A 155 8.09 12.12 -12.55
C CYS A 155 8.61 10.92 -11.77
N GLU A 156 9.36 11.15 -10.70
CA GLU A 156 9.88 10.07 -9.85
C GLU A 156 8.76 9.29 -9.15
N LEU A 157 7.75 9.97 -8.62
CA LEU A 157 6.57 9.31 -8.05
C LEU A 157 5.79 8.52 -9.12
N ALA A 158 5.58 9.09 -10.32
CA ALA A 158 4.88 8.41 -11.40
C ALA A 158 5.63 7.18 -11.94
N ARG A 159 6.98 7.26 -11.99
CA ARG A 159 7.86 6.12 -12.30
C ARG A 159 7.68 5.02 -11.27
N ARG A 160 7.73 5.35 -9.97
CA ARG A 160 7.53 4.37 -8.88
C ARG A 160 6.19 3.66 -8.97
N ARG A 161 5.10 4.39 -9.26
CA ARG A 161 3.78 3.77 -9.50
C ARG A 161 3.84 2.72 -10.62
N SER A 162 4.52 3.04 -11.72
CA SER A 162 4.69 2.13 -12.85
C SER A 162 5.62 0.95 -12.55
N GLU A 163 6.47 1.04 -11.51
CA GLU A 163 7.30 -0.07 -11.02
C GLU A 163 6.55 -0.96 -10.04
N LEU A 164 5.64 -0.38 -9.23
CA LEU A 164 4.75 -1.13 -8.34
C LEU A 164 3.78 -2.01 -9.14
N ASP A 165 3.17 -1.45 -10.17
CA ASP A 165 2.33 -2.20 -11.10
C ASP A 165 2.71 -1.87 -12.56
N PRO A 166 3.59 -2.69 -13.18
CA PRO A 166 3.98 -2.53 -14.58
C PRO A 166 2.82 -2.66 -15.58
N LEU A 167 1.66 -3.18 -15.17
CA LEU A 167 0.48 -3.35 -16.02
C LEU A 167 -0.59 -2.27 -15.75
N SER A 168 -0.32 -1.33 -14.84
CA SER A 168 -1.21 -0.20 -14.58
C SER A 168 -1.17 0.84 -15.70
N GLU A 169 -2.24 0.86 -16.50
CA GLU A 169 -2.44 1.87 -17.54
C GLU A 169 -2.60 3.27 -16.94
N ASN A 170 -3.21 3.38 -15.75
CA ASN A 170 -3.34 4.64 -15.02
C ASN A 170 -1.97 5.20 -14.63
N ALA A 171 -1.09 4.38 -14.06
CA ALA A 171 0.25 4.80 -13.67
C ALA A 171 1.08 5.25 -14.88
N CYS A 172 1.04 4.48 -15.97
CA CYS A 172 1.71 4.84 -17.22
C CYS A 172 1.17 6.14 -17.81
N SER A 173 -0.15 6.34 -17.80
CA SER A 173 -0.80 7.53 -18.33
C SER A 173 -0.44 8.78 -17.52
N GLN A 174 -0.43 8.69 -16.18
CA GLN A 174 -0.02 9.81 -15.34
C GLN A 174 1.46 10.15 -15.56
N TRP A 175 2.34 9.15 -15.71
CA TRP A 175 3.75 9.41 -16.00
C TRP A 175 3.94 10.12 -17.35
N GLY A 176 3.21 9.70 -18.39
CA GLY A 176 3.21 10.38 -19.69
C GLY A 176 2.72 11.83 -19.60
N TRP A 177 1.68 12.07 -18.80
CA TRP A 177 1.14 13.40 -18.54
C TRP A 177 2.18 14.32 -17.88
N VAL A 178 2.85 13.89 -16.81
CA VAL A 178 3.89 14.70 -16.14
C VAL A 178 5.05 14.99 -17.10
N LEU A 179 5.51 13.99 -17.86
CA LEU A 179 6.57 14.19 -18.86
C LEU A 179 6.17 15.20 -19.94
N GLY A 180 4.89 15.24 -20.33
CA GLY A 180 4.35 16.24 -21.24
C GLY A 180 4.41 17.66 -20.65
N LEU A 181 4.03 17.82 -19.38
CA LEU A 181 4.14 19.10 -18.66
C LEU A 181 5.60 19.55 -18.50
N ALA A 182 6.52 18.60 -18.27
CA ALA A 182 7.96 18.83 -18.18
C ALA A 182 8.62 19.18 -19.53
N GLY A 183 7.88 19.20 -20.64
CA GLY A 183 8.43 19.46 -21.97
C GLY A 183 9.24 18.30 -22.56
N LEU A 184 8.98 17.06 -22.12
CA LEU A 184 9.67 15.84 -22.54
C LEU A 184 8.75 14.86 -23.32
N PRO A 185 8.06 15.30 -24.40
CA PRO A 185 7.06 14.48 -25.09
C PRO A 185 7.63 13.22 -25.75
N GLN A 186 8.90 13.26 -26.18
CA GLN A 186 9.55 12.08 -26.76
C GLN A 186 9.75 10.97 -25.72
N LYS A 187 10.07 11.34 -24.47
CA LYS A 187 10.15 10.38 -23.35
C LYS A 187 8.75 9.83 -23.03
N ALA A 188 7.72 10.69 -23.01
CA ALA A 188 6.34 10.27 -22.79
C ALA A 188 5.88 9.21 -23.81
N ALA A 189 6.13 9.44 -25.11
CA ALA A 189 5.80 8.48 -26.15
C ALA A 189 6.58 7.16 -26.01
N SER A 190 7.86 7.24 -25.63
CA SER A 190 8.70 6.05 -25.42
C SER A 190 8.17 5.15 -24.29
N ILE A 191 7.80 5.74 -23.14
CA ILE A 191 7.27 4.96 -22.00
C ILE A 191 5.91 4.33 -22.35
N GLN A 192 5.03 5.05 -23.07
CA GLN A 192 3.72 4.56 -23.46
C GLN A 192 3.84 3.42 -24.48
N ALA A 193 4.76 3.54 -25.44
CA ALA A 193 5.04 2.46 -26.38
C ALA A 193 5.63 1.22 -25.69
N ALA A 194 6.51 1.41 -24.69
CA ALA A 194 7.04 0.32 -23.90
C ALA A 194 5.96 -0.39 -23.08
N PHE A 195 5.09 0.39 -22.43
CA PHE A 195 3.93 -0.12 -21.71
C PHE A 195 3.00 -0.92 -22.62
N ALA A 196 2.62 -0.37 -23.78
CA ALA A 196 1.73 -1.04 -24.72
C ALA A 196 2.29 -2.39 -25.20
N ARG A 197 3.60 -2.46 -25.49
CA ARG A 197 4.25 -3.74 -25.84
C ARG A 197 4.14 -4.76 -24.71
N ARG A 198 4.45 -4.36 -23.47
CA ARG A 198 4.36 -5.23 -22.29
C ARG A 198 2.92 -5.69 -22.04
N PHE A 199 1.95 -4.78 -22.13
CA PHE A 199 0.54 -5.07 -21.92
C PHE A 199 0.02 -6.09 -22.95
N THR A 200 0.31 -5.89 -24.24
CA THR A 200 -0.07 -6.84 -25.29
C THR A 200 0.59 -8.21 -25.12
N GLN A 201 1.84 -8.27 -24.65
CA GLN A 201 2.51 -9.55 -24.37
C GLN A 201 1.82 -10.36 -23.27
N VAL A 202 1.29 -9.68 -22.24
CA VAL A 202 0.64 -10.34 -21.10
C VAL A 202 -0.81 -10.69 -21.40
N PHE A 203 -1.57 -9.77 -22.01
CA PHE A 203 -3.02 -9.92 -22.19
C PHE A 203 -3.46 -10.32 -23.60
N GLY A 204 -2.57 -10.24 -24.60
CA GLY A 204 -2.88 -10.57 -25.99
C GLY A 204 -3.60 -9.47 -26.79
N PHE A 205 -3.93 -8.34 -26.17
CA PHE A 205 -4.53 -7.16 -26.80
C PHE A 205 -3.89 -5.86 -26.28
N GLY A 206 -4.04 -4.77 -27.03
CA GLY A 206 -3.45 -3.47 -26.66
C GLY A 206 -4.19 -2.77 -25.51
N PRO A 207 -3.54 -1.85 -24.79
CA PRO A 207 -4.18 -1.09 -23.72
C PRO A 207 -5.29 -0.19 -24.26
N LEU A 208 -6.22 0.23 -23.40
CA LEU A 208 -7.37 1.06 -23.81
C LEU A 208 -6.90 2.40 -24.39
N SER A 209 -5.83 2.97 -23.82
CA SER A 209 -5.16 4.18 -24.27
C SER A 209 -4.56 4.09 -25.67
N ALA A 210 -4.27 2.88 -26.17
CA ALA A 210 -3.75 2.68 -27.52
C ALA A 210 -4.84 2.67 -28.60
N GLY A 211 -6.10 2.44 -28.21
CA GLY A 211 -7.26 2.45 -29.12
C GLY A 211 -7.89 3.83 -29.33
N LEU A 212 -7.60 4.80 -28.47
CA LEU A 212 -8.08 6.18 -28.60
C LEU A 212 -7.23 6.94 -29.64
N ARG A 213 -7.69 6.89 -30.90
CA ARG A 213 -7.26 7.88 -31.91
C ARG A 213 -7.70 9.28 -31.45
N PRO A 214 -6.94 10.35 -31.69
CA PRO A 214 -7.28 11.71 -31.26
C PRO A 214 -8.55 12.34 -31.89
N GLU A 215 -9.37 11.60 -32.62
CA GLU A 215 -10.33 12.18 -33.59
C GLU A 215 -11.82 11.89 -33.33
N GLU A 216 -12.21 11.20 -32.25
CA GLU A 216 -13.65 11.00 -31.98
C GLU A 216 -14.03 11.39 -30.56
N GLY A 217 -14.79 12.49 -30.47
CA GLY A 217 -15.25 13.17 -29.25
C GLY A 217 -16.22 12.33 -28.42
N GLY A 218 -15.68 11.37 -27.69
CA GLY A 218 -16.32 10.73 -26.55
C GLY A 218 -15.83 11.35 -25.26
N GLN A 219 -16.75 11.83 -24.42
CA GLN A 219 -16.51 12.46 -23.13
C GLN A 219 -15.60 11.58 -22.23
N PHE A 220 -14.31 11.90 -22.19
CA PHE A 220 -13.39 11.46 -21.16
C PHE A 220 -12.98 12.64 -20.30
N PHE A 221 -12.86 12.37 -19.00
CA PHE A 221 -12.45 13.27 -17.94
C PHE A 221 -11.11 13.94 -18.31
N SER A 222 -11.19 15.13 -18.90
CA SER A 222 -10.04 16.02 -19.06
C SER A 222 -9.76 16.64 -17.68
N PRO A 223 -8.62 16.37 -17.02
CA PRO A 223 -8.10 17.37 -16.10
C PRO A 223 -7.88 18.66 -16.91
N PRO A 224 -8.12 19.84 -16.34
CA PRO A 224 -8.13 21.08 -17.10
C PRO A 224 -6.70 21.34 -17.59
N PHE A 225 -6.42 21.04 -18.85
CA PHE A 225 -5.25 21.61 -19.51
C PHE A 225 -5.50 23.11 -19.60
N PRO A 226 -4.63 23.96 -19.04
CA PRO A 226 -4.77 25.39 -19.23
C PRO A 226 -4.54 25.70 -20.71
N ASN A 227 -5.49 26.40 -21.31
CA ASN A 227 -5.37 26.82 -22.70
C ASN A 227 -4.22 27.85 -22.86
N LYS A 228 -3.82 28.12 -24.09
CA LYS A 228 -2.73 29.05 -24.41
C LYS A 228 -2.94 30.45 -23.79
N ALA A 229 -4.18 30.89 -23.60
CA ALA A 229 -4.50 32.17 -22.97
C ALA A 229 -4.25 32.19 -21.44
N GLN A 230 -4.23 31.04 -20.78
CA GLN A 230 -3.91 30.93 -19.34
C GLN A 230 -2.41 30.81 -19.06
N ARG A 231 -1.59 30.46 -20.07
CA ARG A 231 -0.12 30.48 -19.95
C ARG A 231 0.45 31.90 -20.01
N GLU A 232 -0.26 32.82 -20.65
CA GLU A 232 0.21 34.21 -20.84
C GLU A 232 -0.19 35.14 -19.67
N ALA A 233 -1.05 34.69 -18.75
CA ALA A 233 -1.49 35.47 -17.58
C ALA A 233 -0.62 35.31 -16.32
N VAL A 234 0.43 34.47 -16.36
CA VAL A 234 1.35 34.24 -15.21
C VAL A 234 2.67 35.00 -15.38
N VAL A 235 2.84 35.76 -16.46
CA VAL A 235 4.06 36.58 -16.73
C VAL A 235 3.73 38.07 -16.90
N ALA A 236 2.61 38.54 -16.35
CA ALA A 236 2.28 39.96 -16.23
C ALA A 236 1.86 40.27 -14.79
#